data_AF-A0A2U8DQ36-F1
#
_entry.id   AF-A0A2U8DQ36-F1
#
_cell.length_a   1.000
_cell.length_b   1.000
_cell.length_c   1.000
_cell.angle_alpha   90.00
_cell.angle_beta   90.00
_cell.angle_gamma   90.00
#
_symmetry.space_group_name_H-M   'P 1'
#
loop_
_entity.id
_entity.type
_entity.pdbx_description
1 polymer ?
#
loop_
_entity_poly.entity_id
_entity_poly.type
_entity_poly.pdbx_seq_one_letter_code
_entity_poly.pdbx_strand_id
1 'polypeptide(L)'
;MLNKVVHEKYKILLNKLYCKCNYQEFVVAFNMALRVHQRISKQESVFDYANFNLNVINTDNMLIPSVFEYYLNGNGEKENLNEDVFPLINVLCGNKASDTADELRQLFLNSYN
;
A
#
# COMPACT_ATOMS: atom_id res chain seq x y z
N MET A 1 16.94 6.76 -1.59
CA MET A 1 16.24 7.29 -0.39
C MET A 1 15.18 8.24 -0.91
N LEU A 2 13.88 7.91 -0.81
CA LEU A 2 12.87 8.83 -1.33
C LEU A 2 12.92 10.16 -0.62
N ASN A 3 12.55 11.19 -1.38
CA ASN A 3 12.31 12.51 -0.86
C ASN A 3 11.23 12.41 0.24
N LYS A 4 11.53 12.93 1.44
CA LYS A 4 10.59 13.06 2.57
C LYS A 4 9.22 13.59 2.14
N VAL A 5 9.20 14.48 1.15
CA VAL A 5 7.97 15.04 0.55
C VAL A 5 7.06 13.96 -0.05
N VAL A 6 7.61 12.92 -0.69
CA VAL A 6 6.83 11.82 -1.29
C VAL A 6 6.15 11.00 -0.19
N HIS A 7 6.87 10.65 0.88
CA HIS A 7 6.29 9.90 2.00
C HIS A 7 5.19 10.69 2.73
N GLU A 8 5.40 11.98 2.99
CA GLU A 8 4.36 12.82 3.60
C GLU A 8 3.12 12.92 2.70
N LYS A 9 3.33 13.12 1.40
CA LYS A 9 2.23 13.19 0.43
C LYS A 9 1.45 11.87 0.36
N TYR A 10 2.14 10.73 0.32
CA TYR A 10 1.52 9.41 0.39
C TYR A 10 0.64 9.27 1.63
N LYS A 11 1.15 9.56 2.82
CA LYS A 11 0.41 9.42 4.09
C LYS A 11 -0.86 10.27 4.10
N ILE A 12 -0.79 11.50 3.59
CA ILE A 12 -1.95 12.39 3.46
C ILE A 12 -3.00 11.79 2.52
N LEU A 13 -2.60 11.29 1.36
CA LEU A 13 -3.52 10.72 0.37
C LEU A 13 -4.17 9.44 0.87
N LEU A 14 -3.39 8.54 1.49
CA LEU A 14 -3.92 7.32 2.08
C LEU A 14 -4.92 7.62 3.20
N ASN A 15 -4.60 8.57 4.08
CA ASN A 15 -5.53 8.97 5.15
C ASN A 15 -6.84 9.53 4.58
N LYS A 16 -6.79 10.33 3.51
CA LYS A 16 -8.00 10.81 2.82
C LYS A 16 -8.85 9.66 2.25
N LEU A 17 -8.22 8.60 1.74
CA LEU A 17 -8.95 7.40 1.30
C LEU A 17 -9.58 6.68 2.50
N TYR A 18 -8.83 6.45 3.58
CA TYR A 18 -9.37 5.82 4.79
C TYR A 18 -10.56 6.56 5.39
N CYS A 19 -10.55 7.90 5.42
CA CYS A 19 -11.68 8.68 5.94
C CYS A 19 -12.98 8.50 5.13
N LYS A 20 -12.88 8.06 3.87
CA LYS A 20 -14.03 7.82 2.98
C LYS A 20 -14.35 6.34 2.78
N CYS A 21 -13.41 5.47 3.15
CA CYS A 21 -13.49 4.03 3.04
C CYS A 21 -14.46 3.49 4.10
N ASN A 22 -15.41 2.66 3.68
CA ASN A 22 -16.26 1.95 4.63
C ASN A 22 -15.56 0.68 5.17
N TYR A 23 -16.15 0.09 6.21
CA TYR A 23 -15.55 -1.08 6.85
C TYR A 23 -15.39 -2.29 5.91
N GLN A 24 -16.35 -2.54 5.01
CA GLN A 24 -16.27 -3.67 4.08
C GLN A 24 -15.15 -3.46 3.05
N GLU A 25 -15.04 -2.26 2.49
CA GLU A 25 -13.95 -1.86 1.61
C GLU A 25 -12.60 -2.03 2.31
N PHE A 26 -12.49 -1.57 3.56
CA PHE A 26 -11.28 -1.72 4.37
C PHE A 26 -10.90 -3.20 4.56
N VAL A 27 -11.84 -4.06 4.95
CA VAL A 27 -11.58 -5.50 5.16
C VAL A 27 -11.13 -6.18 3.88
N VAL A 28 -11.72 -5.83 2.73
CA VAL A 28 -11.28 -6.39 1.43
C VAL A 28 -9.86 -5.93 1.10
N ALA A 29 -9.56 -4.63 1.24
CA ALA A 29 -8.23 -4.10 1.02
C ALA A 29 -7.20 -4.72 1.99
N PHE A 30 -7.56 -4.89 3.26
CA PHE A 30 -6.71 -5.52 4.26
C PHE A 30 -6.33 -6.95 3.87
N ASN A 31 -7.30 -7.77 3.47
CA ASN A 31 -7.05 -9.15 3.03
C ASN A 31 -6.17 -9.23 1.78
N MET A 32 -6.31 -8.26 0.87
CA MET A 32 -5.45 -8.15 -0.30
C MET A 32 -4.01 -7.79 0.11
N ALA A 33 -3.85 -6.81 1.00
CA ALA A 33 -2.54 -6.41 1.50
C ALA A 33 -1.85 -7.55 2.25
N LEU A 34 -2.60 -8.37 3.01
CA LEU A 34 -2.07 -9.56 3.66
C LEU A 34 -1.46 -10.56 2.67
N ARG A 35 -2.14 -10.81 1.54
CA ARG A 35 -1.63 -11.74 0.51
C ARG A 35 -0.36 -11.21 -0.12
N VAL A 36 -0.33 -9.90 -0.43
CA VAL A 36 0.84 -9.22 -0.99
C VAL A 36 2.01 -9.28 -0.01
N HIS A 37 1.77 -8.91 1.25
CA HIS A 37 2.75 -8.95 2.33
C HIS A 37 3.36 -10.34 2.48
N GLN A 38 2.53 -11.38 2.54
CA GLN A 38 3.00 -12.76 2.62
C GLN A 38 3.82 -13.20 1.41
N ARG A 39 3.49 -12.72 0.20
CA ARG A 39 4.27 -13.01 -1.01
C ARG A 39 5.64 -12.32 -0.94
N ILE A 40 5.69 -11.04 -0.57
CA ILE A 40 6.93 -10.28 -0.41
C ILE A 40 7.80 -10.91 0.68
N SER A 41 7.25 -11.19 1.87
CA SER A 41 7.97 -11.84 2.99
C SER A 41 8.65 -13.16 2.59
N LYS A 42 8.02 -13.95 1.72
CA LYS A 42 8.60 -15.22 1.24
C LYS A 42 9.77 -15.02 0.28
N GLN A 43 9.80 -13.90 -0.44
CA GLN A 43 10.82 -13.58 -1.44
C GLN A 43 11.96 -12.75 -0.84
N GLU A 44 11.66 -11.93 0.17
CA GLU A 44 12.59 -10.98 0.77
C GLU A 44 12.68 -11.10 2.29
N SER A 45 13.76 -11.73 2.75
CA SER A 45 14.04 -11.94 4.17
C SER A 45 14.22 -10.63 4.96
N VAL A 46 14.73 -9.57 4.32
CA VAL A 46 14.89 -8.25 4.94
C VAL A 46 13.53 -7.60 5.23
N PHE A 47 12.60 -7.71 4.28
CA PHE A 47 11.24 -7.22 4.47
C PHE A 47 10.50 -8.02 5.56
N ASP A 48 10.64 -9.35 5.54
CA ASP A 48 10.02 -10.22 6.53
C ASP A 48 10.52 -9.92 7.95
N TYR A 49 11.82 -9.73 8.13
CA TYR A 49 12.38 -9.37 9.43
C TYR A 49 11.89 -8.00 9.93
N ALA A 50 11.85 -6.99 9.04
CA ALA A 50 11.41 -5.65 9.39
C ALA A 50 9.91 -5.58 9.75
N ASN A 51 9.10 -6.50 9.20
CA ASN A 51 7.64 -6.51 9.35
C ASN A 51 7.12 -7.75 10.09
N PHE A 52 7.99 -8.52 10.75
CA PHE A 52 7.63 -9.78 11.42
C PHE A 52 6.44 -9.63 12.37
N ASN A 53 6.39 -8.51 13.10
CA ASN A 53 5.32 -8.22 14.04
C ASN A 53 3.96 -8.03 13.37
N LEU A 54 3.90 -7.65 12.09
CA LEU A 54 2.62 -7.52 11.36
C LEU A 54 1.99 -8.90 11.07
N ASN A 55 2.79 -9.96 11.02
CA ASN A 55 2.31 -11.34 10.88
C ASN A 55 1.86 -11.94 12.22
N VAL A 56 2.28 -11.38 13.35
CA VAL A 56 2.15 -11.98 14.70
C VAL A 56 1.23 -11.18 15.62
N ILE A 57 1.19 -9.85 15.48
CA ILE A 57 0.45 -8.93 16.34
C ILE A 57 -0.60 -8.23 15.49
N ASN A 58 -1.85 -8.21 15.97
CA ASN A 58 -3.00 -7.61 15.30
C ASN A 58 -2.80 -6.10 15.09
N THR A 59 -2.15 -5.75 14.00
CA THR A 59 -1.76 -4.38 13.61
C THR A 59 -2.43 -4.07 12.29
N ASP A 60 -3.75 -4.22 12.29
CA ASP A 60 -4.60 -4.13 11.09
C ASP A 60 -4.41 -2.80 10.33
N ASN A 61 -4.00 -1.76 11.05
CA ASN A 61 -3.74 -0.43 10.52
C ASN A 61 -2.38 -0.26 9.82
N MET A 62 -1.44 -1.20 9.95
CA MET A 62 -0.07 -1.07 9.42
C MET A 62 0.21 -1.94 8.20
N LEU A 63 -0.67 -2.90 7.88
CA LEU A 63 -0.43 -3.85 6.80
C LEU A 63 -0.54 -3.23 5.40
N ILE A 64 -1.57 -2.44 5.13
CA ILE A 64 -1.68 -1.69 3.87
C ILE A 64 -0.50 -0.69 3.76
N PRO A 65 -0.15 0.08 4.82
CA PRO A 65 1.03 0.93 4.77
C PRO A 65 2.35 0.23 4.46
N SER A 66 2.62 -0.94 5.04
CA SER A 66 3.89 -1.62 4.80
C SER A 66 4.06 -2.05 3.35
N VAL A 67 2.99 -2.51 2.70
CA VAL A 67 2.99 -2.79 1.25
C VAL A 67 3.26 -1.51 0.45
N PHE A 68 2.57 -0.43 0.78
CA PHE A 68 2.72 0.84 0.06
C PHE A 68 4.13 1.42 0.22
N GLU A 69 4.70 1.37 1.42
CA GLU A 69 6.05 1.83 1.69
C GLU A 69 7.11 0.97 0.99
N TYR A 70 6.93 -0.35 0.94
CA TYR A 70 7.82 -1.24 0.18
C TYR A 70 7.93 -0.84 -1.29
N TYR A 71 6.79 -0.60 -1.94
CA TYR A 71 6.74 -0.17 -3.35
C TYR A 71 7.24 1.26 -3.54
N LEU A 72 6.85 2.20 -2.68
CA LEU A 72 7.37 3.58 -2.79
C LEU A 72 8.89 3.59 -2.68
N ASN A 73 9.47 2.77 -1.80
CA ASN A 73 10.92 2.60 -1.62
C ASN A 73 11.67 2.03 -2.83
N GLY A 74 10.95 1.60 -3.88
CA GLY A 74 11.54 1.02 -5.08
C GLY A 74 12.02 -0.42 -4.89
N ASN A 75 11.56 -1.10 -3.82
CA ASN A 75 11.97 -2.47 -3.56
C ASN A 75 11.23 -3.48 -4.45
N GLY A 76 9.97 -3.21 -4.79
CA GLY A 76 9.20 -4.03 -5.72
C GLY A 76 9.35 -3.57 -7.17
N GLU A 77 9.06 -4.44 -8.13
CA GLU A 77 9.09 -4.11 -9.56
C GLU A 77 7.86 -3.30 -10.00
N LYS A 78 8.04 -2.39 -10.97
CA LYS A 78 6.96 -1.50 -11.47
C LYS A 78 5.75 -2.26 -11.99
N GLU A 79 5.97 -3.42 -12.63
CA GLU A 79 4.91 -4.27 -13.19
C GLU A 79 3.97 -4.83 -12.11
N ASN A 80 4.50 -5.11 -10.92
CA ASN A 80 3.73 -5.66 -9.80
C ASN A 80 2.78 -4.63 -9.17
N LEU A 81 2.92 -3.33 -9.46
CA LEU A 81 1.99 -2.29 -8.98
C LEU A 81 0.53 -2.58 -9.38
N ASN A 82 0.32 -3.16 -10.57
CA ASN A 82 -1.02 -3.48 -11.09
C ASN A 82 -1.70 -4.63 -10.33
N GLU A 83 -0.92 -5.49 -9.69
CA GLU A 83 -1.42 -6.63 -8.91
C GLU A 83 -1.53 -6.28 -7.43
N ASP A 84 -0.61 -5.46 -6.93
CA ASP A 84 -0.39 -5.32 -5.51
C ASP A 84 -0.89 -4.00 -4.93
N VAL A 85 -0.70 -2.90 -5.65
CA VAL A 85 -0.91 -1.55 -5.11
C VAL A 85 -2.18 -0.94 -5.66
N PHE A 86 -2.36 -0.93 -6.99
CA PHE A 86 -3.51 -0.30 -7.61
C PHE A 86 -4.84 -0.97 -7.26
N PRO A 87 -4.93 -2.30 -7.13
CA PRO A 87 -6.14 -2.95 -6.64
C PRO A 87 -6.49 -2.53 -5.21
N LEU A 88 -5.50 -2.35 -4.32
CA LEU A 88 -5.73 -1.83 -2.97
C LEU A 88 -6.31 -0.41 -3.02
N ILE A 89 -5.73 0.47 -3.83
CA ILE A 89 -6.22 1.84 -4.01
C ILE A 89 -7.66 1.84 -4.54
N ASN A 90 -7.98 0.99 -5.52
CA ASN A 90 -9.33 0.87 -6.09
C ASN A 90 -10.35 0.48 -5.02
N VAL A 91 -10.04 -0.53 -4.21
CA VAL A 91 -10.95 -0.99 -3.17
C VAL A 91 -11.13 0.08 -2.08
N LEU A 92 -10.05 0.75 -1.68
CA LEU A 92 -10.10 1.83 -0.68
C LEU A 92 -10.92 3.06 -1.12
N CYS A 93 -11.17 3.24 -2.41
CA CYS A 93 -12.08 4.25 -2.93
C CYS A 93 -13.44 3.70 -3.37
N GLY A 94 -13.79 2.49 -2.95
CA GLY A 94 -15.06 1.84 -3.26
C GLY A 94 -15.25 1.49 -4.74
N ASN A 95 -14.15 1.25 -5.46
CA ASN A 95 -14.09 1.01 -6.90
C ASN A 95 -14.76 2.10 -7.75
N LYS A 96 -14.69 3.35 -7.28
CA LYS A 96 -15.22 4.54 -7.95
C LYS A 96 -14.09 5.44 -8.43
N ALA A 97 -14.40 6.31 -9.40
CA ALA A 97 -13.51 7.41 -9.77
C ALA A 97 -13.21 8.28 -8.54
N SER A 98 -11.94 8.64 -8.36
CA SER A 98 -11.49 9.37 -7.18
C SER A 98 -10.17 10.09 -7.49
N ASP A 99 -10.19 11.42 -7.49
CA ASP A 99 -8.99 12.24 -7.72
C ASP A 99 -7.88 11.90 -6.71
N THR A 100 -8.24 11.61 -5.46
CA THR A 100 -7.27 11.17 -4.43
C THR A 100 -6.62 9.83 -4.82
N ALA A 101 -7.40 8.89 -5.35
CA ALA A 101 -6.89 7.60 -5.78
C ALA A 101 -5.98 7.75 -7.00
N ASP A 102 -6.37 8.58 -7.97
CA ASP A 102 -5.59 8.86 -9.17
C ASP A 102 -4.26 9.54 -8.81
N GLU A 103 -4.29 10.55 -7.93
CA GLU A 103 -3.09 11.22 -7.43
C GLU A 103 -2.17 10.25 -6.68
N LEU A 104 -2.72 9.32 -5.91
CA LEU A 104 -1.94 8.31 -5.21
C LEU A 104 -1.29 7.32 -6.19
N ARG A 105 -2.00 6.84 -7.22
CA ARG A 105 -1.40 5.99 -8.26
C ARG A 105 -0.27 6.70 -9.00
N GLN A 106 -0.45 7.98 -9.33
CA GLN A 106 0.59 8.79 -9.95
C GLN A 106 1.83 8.92 -9.05
N LEU A 107 1.64 9.03 -7.73
CA LEU A 107 2.76 9.05 -6.79
C LEU A 107 3.63 7.78 -6.89
N PHE A 108 2.99 6.61 -6.98
CA PHE A 108 3.68 5.34 -7.21
C PHE A 108 4.35 5.30 -8.57
N LEU A 109 3.66 5.65 -9.66
CA LEU A 109 4.27 5.61 -10.99
C LEU A 109 5.52 6.50 -11.08
N ASN A 110 5.50 7.65 -10.38
CA ASN A 110 6.61 8.59 -10.35
C ASN A 110 7.81 8.14 -9.50
N SER A 111 7.66 7.19 -8.57
CA SER A 111 8.80 6.64 -7.82
C SER A 111 9.65 5.67 -8.65
N TYR A 112 9.19 5.30 -9.84
CA TYR A 112 9.84 4.38 -10.79
C TYR A 112 10.30 5.07 -12.08
N ASN A 113 10.41 6.40 -12.06
CA ASN A 113 10.91 7.22 -13.18
C ASN A 113 12.40 7.51 -13.06
#